data_AF-A0A9D7GVV6-F1
#
_entry.id   AF-A0A9D7GVV6-F1
#
_cell.length_a   1.000
_cell.length_b   1.000
_cell.length_c   1.000
_cell.angle_alpha   90.00
_cell.angle_beta   90.00
_cell.angle_gamma   90.00
#
_symmetry.space_group_name_H-M   'P 1'
#
loop_
_entity.id
_entity.type
_entity.pdbx_description
1 polymer ?
#
loop_
_entity_poly.entity_id
_entity_poly.type
_entity_poly.pdbx_seq_one_letter_code
_entity_poly.pdbx_strand_id
1 'polypeptide(L)' 'MRPRWEILAVALRTIARRGEAVKIPTPPYGTTYLVGGMPRGPGGRESWVETVWIIRADAPRPHLVTAFPGAPR' A
#
# COMPACT_ATOMS: atom_id res chain seq x y z
N MET A 1 -1.78 24.94 -8.05
CA MET A 1 -1.27 23.55 -8.19
C MET A 1 -2.45 22.60 -8.36
N ARG A 2 -2.48 21.76 -9.41
CA ARG A 2 -3.45 20.66 -9.48
C ARG A 2 -2.93 19.48 -8.64
N PRO A 3 -3.76 18.86 -7.79
CA PRO A 3 -3.37 17.63 -7.08
C PRO A 3 -3.03 16.53 -8.09
N ARG A 4 -1.92 15.81 -7.86
CA ARG A 4 -1.44 14.71 -8.71
C ARG A 4 -1.72 13.35 -8.05
N TRP A 5 -2.97 13.15 -7.63
CA TRP A 5 -3.36 11.97 -6.84
C TRP A 5 -3.25 10.68 -7.65
N GLU A 6 -3.35 10.74 -8.98
CA GLU A 6 -3.19 9.60 -9.89
C GLU A 6 -1.78 9.03 -9.81
N ILE A 7 -0.77 9.89 -9.68
CA ILE A 7 0.64 9.47 -9.51
C ILE A 7 0.80 8.72 -8.20
N LEU A 8 0.22 9.24 -7.12
CA LEU A 8 0.20 8.56 -5.82
C LEU A 8 -0.52 7.20 -5.94
N ALA A 9 -1.68 7.14 -6.59
CA ALA A 9 -2.43 5.91 -6.77
C ALA A 9 -1.65 4.85 -7.59
N VAL A 10 -0.91 5.27 -8.62
CA VAL A 10 0.00 4.39 -9.38
C VAL A 10 1.15 3.90 -8.51
N ALA A 11 1.74 4.78 -7.69
CA ALA A 11 2.83 4.45 -6.78
C ALA A 11 2.39 3.42 -5.72
N LEU A 12 1.25 3.63 -5.05
CA LEU A 12 0.73 2.71 -4.02
C LEU A 12 0.37 1.34 -4.62
N ARG A 13 -0.21 1.28 -5.82
CA ARG A 13 -0.44 0.02 -6.54
C ARG A 13 0.85 -0.67 -6.96
N THR A 14 1.92 0.08 -7.15
CA THR A 14 3.23 -0.50 -7.46
C THR A 14 3.86 -1.13 -6.23
N ILE A 15 3.74 -0.50 -5.06
CA ILE A 15 4.10 -1.11 -3.77
C ILE A 15 3.33 -2.42 -3.58
N ALA A 16 2.00 -2.40 -3.71
CA ALA A 16 1.18 -3.58 -3.53
C ALA A 16 1.52 -4.77 -4.45
N ARG A 17 2.04 -4.50 -5.64
CA ARG A 17 2.39 -5.54 -6.64
C ARG A 17 3.81 -6.08 -6.51
N ARG A 18 4.73 -5.30 -5.93
CA ARG A 18 6.17 -5.60 -5.94
C ARG A 18 6.77 -5.78 -4.54
N GLY A 19 6.16 -5.17 -3.54
CA GLY A 19 6.59 -5.25 -2.16
C GLY A 19 6.25 -6.61 -1.54
N GLU A 20 7.01 -6.99 -0.53
CA GLU A 20 6.72 -8.18 0.25
C GLU A 20 5.46 -7.97 1.08
N ALA A 21 4.52 -8.92 1.00
CA ALA A 21 3.26 -8.86 1.71
C ALA A 21 3.32 -9.68 3.00
N VAL A 22 3.31 -9.00 4.14
CA VAL A 22 3.28 -9.61 5.46
C VAL A 22 1.84 -9.64 5.97
N LYS A 23 1.31 -10.84 6.22
CA LYS A 23 -0.01 -10.99 6.85
C LYS A 23 0.05 -10.47 8.29
N ILE A 24 -0.89 -9.60 8.66
CA ILE A 24 -1.00 -9.04 10.02
C ILE A 24 -2.29 -9.52 10.71
N PRO A 25 -2.37 -9.50 12.06
CA PRO A 25 -3.54 -9.97 12.80
C PRO A 25 -4.80 -9.35 12.23
N THR A 26 -5.77 -10.19 11.85
CA THR A 26 -6.92 -9.73 11.09
C THR A 26 -8.22 -9.77 11.89
N PRO A 27 -9.06 -8.72 11.85
CA PRO A 27 -10.44 -8.79 12.30
C PRO A 27 -11.28 -9.76 11.43
N PRO A 28 -12.50 -10.15 11.86
CA PRO A 28 -13.32 -11.17 11.18
C PRO A 28 -13.77 -10.80 9.75
N TYR A 29 -13.47 -9.59 9.25
CA TYR A 29 -13.97 -9.06 7.99
C TYR A 29 -13.09 -9.39 6.76
N GLY A 30 -11.93 -10.03 6.93
CA GLY A 30 -11.05 -10.36 5.80
C GLY A 30 -9.68 -10.85 6.24
N THR A 31 -8.69 -10.77 5.34
CA THR A 31 -7.25 -10.93 5.63
C THR A 31 -6.54 -9.60 5.37
N THR A 32 -5.76 -9.12 6.35
CA THR A 32 -5.01 -7.86 6.23
C THR A 32 -3.54 -8.12 5.97
N TYR A 33 -2.97 -7.32 5.08
CA TYR A 33 -1.57 -7.39 4.66
C TYR A 33 -0.91 -6.03 4.83
N LEU A 34 0.30 -6.04 5.38
CA LEU A 34 1.22 -4.92 5.34
C LEU A 34 2.19 -5.14 4.17
N VAL A 35 2.29 -4.15 3.28
CA VAL A 35 3.18 -4.20 2.12
C VAL A 35 4.05 -2.96 2.11
N GLY A 36 5.37 -3.14 2.20
CA GLY A 36 6.37 -2.09 2.18
C GLY A 36 7.01 -1.90 0.81
N GLY A 37 7.43 -0.68 0.50
CA GLY A 37 8.20 -0.41 -0.72
C GLY A 37 8.71 1.02 -0.81
N MET A 38 9.55 1.26 -1.81
CA MET A 38 10.18 2.57 -2.04
C MET A 38 9.65 3.19 -3.35
N PRO A 39 8.45 3.79 -3.34
CA PRO A 39 7.93 4.46 -4.53
C PRO A 39 8.74 5.71 -4.88
N ARG A 40 8.81 6.03 -6.18
CA ARG A 40 9.24 7.34 -6.65
C ARG A 40 8.08 8.33 -6.54
N GLY A 41 8.28 9.39 -5.75
CA GLY A 41 7.30 10.45 -5.57
C GLY A 41 7.23 11.43 -6.75
N PRO A 42 6.23 12.33 -6.78
CA PRO A 42 6.04 13.31 -7.87
C PRO A 42 7.21 14.27 -8.08
N GLY A 43 8.06 14.46 -7.07
CA GLY A 43 9.27 15.28 -7.13
C GLY A 43 10.53 14.47 -7.46
N GLY A 44 10.42 13.20 -7.85
CA GLY A 44 11.56 12.33 -8.15
C GLY A 44 12.24 11.71 -6.93
N ARG A 45 11.93 12.19 -5.71
CA ARG A 45 12.46 11.63 -4.46
C ARG A 45 11.82 10.29 -4.15
N GLU A 46 12.66 9.36 -3.69
CA GLU A 46 12.25 8.04 -3.21
C GLU A 46 12.22 8.04 -1.68
N SER A 47 11.20 7.41 -1.11
CA SER A 47 11.03 7.28 0.34
C SER A 47 10.31 5.98 0.64
N TRP A 48 10.66 5.33 1.75
CA TRP A 48 9.96 4.13 2.17
C TRP A 48 8.53 4.45 2.61
N VAL A 49 7.58 3.65 2.12
CA VAL A 49 6.16 3.76 2.44
C VAL A 49 5.65 2.36 2.78
N GLU A 50 4.93 2.27 3.89
CA GLU A 50 4.15 1.08 4.26
C GLU A 50 2.69 1.28 3.87
N THR A 51 2.06 0.22 3.36
CA THR A 51 0.66 0.21 2.96
C THR A 51 -0.08 -0.94 3.61
N VAL A 52 -1.30 -0.69 4.08
CA VAL A 52 -2.17 -1.72 4.66
C VAL A 52 -3.30 -2.01 3.69
N TRP A 53 -3.46 -3.29 3.35
CA TRP A 53 -4.48 -3.79 2.42
C TRP A 53 -5.36 -4.82 3.10
N ILE A 54 -6.64 -4.82 2.79
CA ILE A 54 -7.57 -5.88 3.19
C ILE A 54 -8.10 -6.61 1.96
N ILE A 55 -8.03 -7.93 1.98
CA ILE A 55 -8.76 -8.80 1.06
C ILE A 55 -9.99 -9.28 1.83
N ARG A 56 -11.18 -8.87 1.39
CA ARG A 56 -12.43 -9.22 2.08
C ARG A 56 -12.81 -10.66 1.76
N ALA A 57 -13.50 -11.31 2.69
CA ALA A 57 -13.97 -12.69 2.49
C ALA A 57 -15.06 -12.80 1.40
N ASP A 58 -15.87 -11.76 1.24
CA ASP A 58 -16.98 -11.69 0.28
C ASP A 58 -16.57 -11.18 -1.11
N ALA A 59 -15.36 -10.64 -1.25
CA ALA A 59 -14.85 -10.08 -2.49
C ALA A 59 -13.32 -10.24 -2.58
N PRO A 60 -12.78 -10.99 -3.55
CA PRO A 60 -11.35 -11.28 -3.66
C PRO A 60 -10.53 -10.09 -4.20
N ARG A 61 -11.02 -8.85 -4.07
CA ARG A 61 -10.33 -7.64 -4.51
C ARG A 61 -9.61 -7.00 -3.32
N PRO A 62 -8.30 -6.69 -3.41
CA PRO A 62 -7.61 -5.95 -2.38
C PRO A 62 -8.12 -4.50 -2.29
N HIS A 63 -8.41 -4.04 -1.08
CA HIS A 63 -8.76 -2.66 -0.78
C HIS A 63 -7.64 -2.02 0.05
N LEU A 64 -7.19 -0.83 -0.36
CA LEU A 64 -6.25 -0.04 0.42
C LEU A 64 -6.98 0.50 1.66
N VAL A 65 -6.43 0.25 2.84
CA VAL A 65 -6.90 0.79 4.12
C VAL A 65 -6.18 2.09 4.44
N THR A 66 -4.83 2.07 4.42
CA THR A 66 -4.00 3.25 4.71
C THR A 66 -2.62 3.11 4.06
N ALA A 67 -1.93 4.24 3.89
CA ALA A 67 -0.55 4.33 3.48
C ALA A 67 0.17 5.39 4.34
N PHE A 68 1.35 5.07 4.85
CA PHE A 68 2.08 5.94 5.77
C PHE A 68 3.60 5.79 5.60
N PRO A 69 4.41 6.81 5.98
CA PRO A 69 5.85 6.69 5.98
C PRO A 69 6.31 5.59 6.96
N GLY A 70 7.27 4.78 6.55
CA GLY A 70 7.83 3.73 7.42
C GLY A 70 9.33 3.54 7.19
N ALA A 71 9.85 2.38 7.58
CA ALA A 71 11.21 1.96 7.30
C ALA A 71 11.24 0.51 6.76
N PRO A 72 12.26 0.13 5.97
CA PRO A 72 12.49 -1.26 5.61
C PRO A 72 12.56 -2.13 6.87
N ARG A 73 11.98 -3.33 6.82
CA ARG A 73 12.05 -4.33 7.88
C ARG A 73 12.92 -5.49 7.46
#